data_AF-A0A7Y9NGR2-F1
#
_entry.id   AF-A0A7Y9NGR2-F1
#
_cell.length_a   1.000
_cell.length_b   1.000
_cell.length_c   1.000
_cell.angle_alpha   90.00
_cell.angle_beta   90.00
_cell.angle_gamma   90.00
#
_symmetry.space_group_name_H-M   'P 1'
#
loop_
_entity.id
_entity.type
_entity.pdbx_description
1 polymer ?
#
loop_
_entity_poly.entity_id
_entity_poly.type
_entity_poly.pdbx_seq_one_letter_code
_entity_poly.pdbx_strand_id
1 'polypeptide(L)'
;MTLRARRARGFTLIEILLATALLVGGLALAFATVRSAMAISQRGERMAAQNERMRAVEGFLRRRLSTALVIATSPPDPTRDPVYFLGEPQRMLFVSDLPGYLGRGGPYAHELQVRRVGGQQQLEVGLTLLQNGEAIEEAPPRPPEMLADQLREVRFRYRGTDPRTGQLTEWLDRWEDTRRLPLLVSIEIVPLQGPAWPPMIAALPPPRTDRP
;
A
#
# COMPACT_ATOMS: atom_id res chain seq x y z
N MET A 1 61.41 32.40 62.13
CA MET A 1 60.80 31.33 61.34
C MET A 1 59.28 31.54 61.37
N THR A 2 58.75 32.40 60.49
CA THR A 2 57.34 32.82 60.49
C THR A 2 56.54 31.99 59.49
N LEU A 3 55.72 31.06 59.99
CA LEU A 3 54.78 30.30 59.18
C LEU A 3 53.65 31.25 58.72
N ARG A 4 53.66 31.61 57.43
CA ARG A 4 52.56 32.35 56.80
C ARG A 4 51.37 31.40 56.69
N ALA A 5 50.36 31.59 57.53
CA ALA A 5 49.08 30.92 57.37
C ALA A 5 48.47 31.30 56.01
N ARG A 6 48.39 30.33 55.10
CA ARG A 6 47.76 30.49 53.80
C ARG A 6 46.26 30.66 54.06
N ARG A 7 45.71 31.87 53.87
CA ARG A 7 44.25 32.08 53.94
C ARG A 7 43.61 31.16 52.91
N ALA A 8 42.86 30.16 53.37
CA ALA A 8 41.99 29.38 52.52
C ALA A 8 40.96 30.32 51.92
N ARG A 9 41.04 30.56 50.61
CA ARG A 9 39.98 31.27 49.89
C ARG A 9 38.81 30.31 49.78
N GLY A 10 37.77 30.54 50.58
CA GLY A 10 36.49 29.84 50.42
C GLY A 10 35.87 30.19 49.06
N PHE A 11 35.05 29.28 48.53
CA PHE A 11 34.28 29.52 47.31
C PHE A 11 33.36 30.73 47.50
N THR A 12 33.33 31.61 46.51
CA THR A 12 32.42 32.76 46.57
C THR A 12 31.00 32.33 46.18
N LEU A 13 29.98 33.04 46.70
CA LEU A 13 28.59 32.79 46.32
C LEU A 13 28.39 32.80 44.79
N ILE A 14 29.08 33.73 44.10
CA ILE A 14 29.00 33.85 42.65
C ILE A 14 29.58 32.64 41.91
N GLU A 15 30.58 31.97 42.48
CA GLU A 15 31.23 30.80 41.90
C GLU A 15 30.35 29.56 42.02
N ILE A 16 29.63 29.41 43.15
CA ILE A 16 28.61 28.37 43.33
C ILE A 16 27.43 28.63 42.38
N LEU A 17 26.97 29.88 42.26
CA LEU A 17 25.91 30.24 41.31
C LEU A 17 26.32 29.93 39.87
N LEU A 18 27.55 30.27 39.47
CA LEU A 18 28.08 29.99 38.14
C LEU A 18 28.20 28.49 37.88
N ALA A 19 28.75 27.72 38.83
CA ALA A 19 28.85 26.27 38.71
C ALA A 19 27.48 25.60 38.57
N THR A 20 26.48 26.07 39.34
CA THR A 20 25.11 25.56 39.29
C THR A 20 24.44 25.93 37.96
N ALA A 21 24.63 27.15 37.47
CA ALA A 21 24.11 27.60 36.18
C ALA A 21 24.71 26.78 35.02
N LEU A 22 26.02 26.52 35.05
CA LEU A 22 26.68 25.67 34.05
C LEU A 22 26.20 24.23 34.12
N LEU A 23 26.01 23.67 35.32
CA LEU A 23 25.48 22.32 35.50
C LEU A 23 24.06 22.20 34.95
N VAL A 24 23.17 23.14 35.29
CA VAL A 24 21.80 23.17 34.78
C VAL A 24 21.79 23.34 33.26
N GLY A 25 22.61 24.23 32.72
CA GLY A 25 22.75 24.42 31.27
C GLY A 25 23.24 23.15 30.56
N GLY A 26 24.24 22.47 31.11
CA GLY A 26 24.76 21.20 30.59
C GLY A 26 23.70 20.09 30.62
N LEU A 27 22.98 19.94 31.72
CA LEU A 27 21.88 18.97 31.85
C LEU A 27 20.74 19.27 30.86
N ALA A 28 20.37 20.55 30.71
CA ALA A 28 19.34 20.96 29.75
C ALA A 28 19.74 20.60 28.31
N LEU A 29 20.99 20.84 27.93
CA LEU A 29 21.51 20.48 26.61
C LEU A 29 21.56 18.96 26.40
N ALA A 30 21.99 18.20 27.42
CA ALA A 30 22.00 16.75 27.37
C ALA A 30 20.58 16.19 27.15
N PHE A 31 19.60 16.69 27.90
CA PHE A 31 18.20 16.28 27.77
C PHE A 31 17.61 16.65 26.40
N ALA A 32 17.90 17.86 25.92
CA ALA A 32 17.47 18.32 24.60
C ALA A 32 18.05 17.42 23.48
N THR A 33 19.30 17.00 23.61
CA THR A 33 19.97 16.10 22.66
C THR A 33 19.31 14.73 22.64
N VAL A 34 19.07 14.12 23.81
CA VAL A 34 18.40 12.81 23.91
C VAL A 34 16.99 12.86 23.33
N ARG A 35 16.20 13.88 23.70
CA ARG A 35 14.85 14.06 23.16
C ARG A 35 14.86 14.23 21.65
N SER A 36 15.81 14.99 21.11
CA SER A 36 15.93 15.20 19.67
C SER A 36 16.29 13.91 18.93
N ALA A 37 17.24 13.13 19.46
CA ALA A 37 17.62 11.84 18.90
C ALA A 37 16.43 10.86 18.87
N MET A 38 15.65 10.80 19.95
CA MET A 38 14.43 9.97 20.00
C MET A 38 13.39 10.40 18.96
N ALA A 39 13.15 11.70 18.81
CA ALA A 39 12.20 12.22 17.82
C ALA A 39 12.62 11.92 16.38
N ILE A 40 13.93 12.03 16.08
CA ILE A 40 14.48 11.69 14.77
C ILE A 40 14.33 10.19 14.50
N SER A 41 14.65 9.33 15.47
CA SER A 41 14.50 7.87 15.33
C SER A 41 13.06 7.48 15.04
N GLN A 42 12.11 7.95 15.84
CA GLN A 42 10.68 7.66 15.66
C GLN A 42 10.15 8.14 14.30
N ARG A 43 10.60 9.31 13.84
CA ARG A 43 10.25 9.81 12.51
C ARG A 43 10.84 8.92 11.41
N GLY A 44 12.09 8.49 11.55
CA GLY A 44 12.76 7.58 10.64
C GLY A 44 12.03 6.24 10.53
N GLU A 45 11.66 5.64 11.67
CA GLU A 45 10.89 4.39 11.72
C GLU A 45 9.53 4.50 11.02
N ARG A 46 8.79 5.59 11.26
CA ARG A 46 7.49 5.82 10.59
C ARG A 46 7.65 5.95 9.07
N MET A 47 8.68 6.67 8.62
CA MET A 47 8.97 6.81 7.19
C MET A 47 9.38 5.46 6.57
N ALA A 48 10.18 4.66 7.28
CA ALA A 48 10.57 3.33 6.84
C ALA A 48 9.35 2.41 6.71
N ALA A 49 8.49 2.35 7.73
CA ALA A 49 7.27 1.54 7.74
C ALA A 49 6.30 1.93 6.61
N GLN A 50 6.15 3.22 6.32
CA GLN A 50 5.33 3.69 5.18
C GLN A 50 5.90 3.23 3.84
N ASN A 51 7.22 3.32 3.65
CA ASN A 51 7.89 2.87 2.43
C ASN A 51 7.83 1.34 2.26
N GLU A 52 7.96 0.59 3.34
CA GLU A 52 7.81 -0.87 3.33
C GLU A 52 6.39 -1.28 2.97
N ARG A 53 5.38 -0.62 3.55
CA ARG A 53 3.97 -0.86 3.19
C ARG A 53 3.71 -0.56 1.73
N MET A 54 4.17 0.59 1.23
CA MET A 54 4.08 0.95 -0.20
C MET A 54 4.67 -0.15 -1.09
N ARG A 55 5.91 -0.58 -0.81
CA ARG A 55 6.58 -1.64 -1.60
C ARG A 55 5.87 -2.98 -1.51
N ALA A 56 5.35 -3.33 -0.33
CA ALA A 56 4.61 -4.58 -0.13
C ALA A 56 3.30 -4.60 -0.93
N VAL A 57 2.55 -3.50 -0.90
CA VAL A 57 1.30 -3.36 -1.67
C VAL A 57 1.57 -3.38 -3.16
N GLU A 58 2.56 -2.62 -3.66
CA GLU A 58 2.94 -2.64 -5.07
C GLU A 58 3.35 -4.05 -5.51
N GLY A 59 4.23 -4.71 -4.74
CA GLY A 59 4.69 -6.06 -5.03
C GLY A 59 3.57 -7.10 -5.02
N PHE A 60 2.60 -6.97 -4.11
CA PHE A 60 1.40 -7.80 -4.07
C PHE A 60 0.55 -7.60 -5.33
N LEU A 61 0.14 -6.36 -5.61
CA LEU A 61 -0.76 -6.04 -6.72
C LEU A 61 -0.15 -6.40 -8.07
N ARG A 62 1.11 -6.01 -8.31
CA ARG A 62 1.85 -6.35 -9.53
C ARG A 62 1.88 -7.85 -9.76
N ARG A 63 2.19 -8.63 -8.71
CA ARG A 63 2.27 -10.09 -8.81
C ARG A 63 0.91 -10.69 -9.13
N ARG A 64 -0.15 -10.31 -8.39
CA ARG A 64 -1.50 -10.86 -8.61
C ARG A 64 -2.05 -10.53 -10.00
N LEU A 65 -1.84 -9.30 -10.47
CA LEU A 65 -2.24 -8.91 -11.84
C LEU A 65 -1.46 -9.67 -12.91
N SER A 66 -0.15 -9.86 -12.71
CA SER A 66 0.69 -10.60 -13.67
C SER A 66 0.36 -12.09 -13.76
N THR A 67 -0.34 -12.65 -12.77
CA THR A 67 -0.79 -14.04 -12.74
C THR A 67 -2.31 -14.14 -12.83
N ALA A 68 -2.97 -13.13 -13.39
CA ALA A 68 -4.41 -13.15 -13.55
C ALA A 68 -4.87 -14.31 -14.46
N LEU A 69 -5.98 -14.94 -14.10
CA LEU A 69 -6.54 -16.10 -14.75
C LEU A 69 -7.82 -15.73 -15.50
N VAL A 70 -8.04 -16.37 -16.66
CA VAL A 70 -9.29 -16.26 -17.43
C VAL A 70 -10.29 -17.27 -16.88
N ILE A 71 -10.82 -17.00 -15.68
CA ILE A 71 -11.83 -17.81 -14.98
C ILE A 71 -13.01 -16.91 -14.68
N ALA A 72 -14.23 -17.35 -15.00
CA ALA A 72 -15.42 -16.55 -14.79
C ALA A 72 -15.68 -16.38 -13.28
N THR A 73 -16.03 -15.16 -12.85
CA THR A 73 -16.40 -14.84 -11.47
C THR A 73 -17.87 -15.15 -11.16
N SER A 74 -18.58 -15.77 -12.10
CA SER A 74 -19.99 -16.11 -11.97
C SER A 74 -20.26 -17.46 -12.65
N PRO A 75 -21.27 -18.20 -12.18
CA PRO A 75 -21.67 -19.46 -12.81
C PRO A 75 -22.01 -19.27 -14.30
N PRO A 76 -21.81 -20.30 -15.13
CA PRO A 76 -22.21 -20.26 -16.54
C PRO A 76 -23.71 -19.96 -16.67
N ASP A 77 -24.05 -18.91 -17.40
CA ASP A 77 -25.43 -18.50 -17.71
C ASP A 77 -25.52 -18.26 -19.22
N PRO A 78 -26.39 -18.97 -19.97
CA PRO A 78 -26.53 -18.79 -21.41
C PRO A 78 -27.07 -17.41 -21.82
N THR A 79 -27.62 -16.64 -20.87
CA THR A 79 -28.20 -15.32 -21.10
C THR A 79 -27.27 -14.16 -20.76
N ARG A 80 -26.09 -14.44 -20.18
CA ARG A 80 -25.14 -13.42 -19.72
C ARG A 80 -23.73 -13.71 -20.20
N ASP A 81 -23.02 -12.67 -20.59
CA ASP A 81 -21.61 -12.81 -20.89
C ASP A 81 -20.81 -13.16 -19.63
N PRO A 82 -19.80 -14.05 -19.74
CA PRO A 82 -18.92 -14.34 -18.62
C PRO A 82 -18.11 -13.11 -18.22
N VAL A 83 -17.88 -12.98 -16.91
CA VAL A 83 -17.06 -11.91 -16.35
C VAL A 83 -15.72 -12.50 -15.93
N TYR A 84 -14.69 -12.30 -16.76
CA TYR A 84 -13.30 -12.63 -16.44
C TYR A 84 -12.57 -11.45 -15.81
N PHE A 85 -12.99 -10.24 -16.15
CA PHE A 85 -12.45 -9.00 -15.62
C PHE A 85 -13.52 -7.93 -15.59
N LEU A 86 -13.51 -7.10 -14.55
CA LEU A 86 -14.28 -5.86 -14.50
C LEU A 86 -13.36 -4.74 -14.05
N GLY A 87 -13.26 -3.69 -14.87
CA GLY A 87 -12.39 -2.55 -14.61
C GLY A 87 -13.18 -1.25 -14.60
N GLU A 88 -13.34 -0.66 -13.41
CA GLU A 88 -13.94 0.65 -13.19
C GLU A 88 -12.91 1.58 -12.55
N PRO A 89 -13.08 2.92 -12.59
CA PRO A 89 -12.07 3.85 -12.07
C PRO A 89 -11.65 3.63 -10.61
N GLN A 90 -12.54 3.04 -9.80
CA GLN A 90 -12.38 2.82 -8.35
C GLN A 90 -12.70 1.39 -7.90
N ARG A 91 -12.96 0.48 -8.84
CA ARG A 91 -13.27 -0.92 -8.57
C ARG A 91 -12.66 -1.80 -9.64
N MET A 92 -11.94 -2.83 -9.24
CA MET A 92 -11.35 -3.80 -10.17
C MET A 92 -11.56 -5.21 -9.66
N LEU A 93 -12.11 -6.07 -10.51
CA LEU A 93 -12.34 -7.47 -10.21
C LEU A 93 -11.60 -8.34 -11.23
N PHE A 94 -10.77 -9.24 -10.73
CA PHE A 94 -10.04 -10.21 -11.54
C PHE A 94 -9.81 -11.49 -10.76
N VAL A 95 -9.47 -12.58 -11.43
CA VAL A 95 -9.18 -13.86 -10.76
C VAL A 95 -7.67 -14.08 -10.75
N SER A 96 -7.12 -14.55 -9.63
CA SER A 96 -5.73 -14.98 -9.52
C SER A 96 -5.63 -16.03 -8.40
N ASP A 97 -4.58 -16.84 -8.43
CA ASP A 97 -4.27 -17.70 -7.29
C ASP A 97 -3.75 -16.88 -6.11
N LEU A 98 -3.93 -17.41 -4.90
CA LEU A 98 -3.27 -16.94 -3.69
C LEU A 98 -2.12 -17.89 -3.30
N PRO A 99 -1.07 -17.40 -2.62
CA PRO A 99 -0.11 -18.28 -1.98
C PRO A 99 -0.82 -19.25 -1.04
N GLY A 100 -0.34 -20.49 -0.95
CA GLY A 100 -0.98 -21.54 -0.14
C GLY A 100 -1.08 -21.24 1.37
N TYR A 101 -0.35 -20.24 1.87
CA TYR A 101 -0.49 -19.77 3.26
C TYR A 101 -1.59 -18.71 3.46
N LEU A 102 -2.15 -18.13 2.38
CA LEU A 102 -3.23 -17.13 2.43
C LEU A 102 -4.59 -17.65 1.94
N GLY A 103 -4.58 -18.76 1.19
CA GLY A 103 -5.78 -19.36 0.62
C GLY A 103 -5.81 -20.87 0.87
N ARG A 104 -6.96 -21.47 0.58
CA ARG A 104 -7.19 -22.93 0.74
C ARG A 104 -6.85 -23.73 -0.51
N GLY A 105 -6.00 -23.15 -1.39
CA GLY A 105 -5.77 -23.63 -2.74
C GLY A 105 -6.90 -23.22 -3.71
N GLY A 106 -6.58 -23.15 -5.01
CA GLY A 106 -7.52 -22.77 -6.05
C GLY A 106 -7.58 -21.26 -6.35
N PRO A 107 -8.37 -20.88 -7.37
CA PRO A 107 -8.48 -19.51 -7.85
C PRO A 107 -9.33 -18.64 -6.91
N TYR A 108 -8.91 -17.40 -6.69
CA TYR A 108 -9.64 -16.41 -5.92
C TYR A 108 -10.05 -15.22 -6.77
N ALA A 109 -11.30 -14.81 -6.65
CA ALA A 109 -11.75 -13.50 -7.07
C ALA A 109 -11.09 -12.44 -6.17
N HIS A 110 -10.29 -11.57 -6.78
CA HIS A 110 -9.67 -10.41 -6.15
C HIS A 110 -10.49 -9.18 -6.51
N GLU A 111 -11.16 -8.61 -5.53
CA GLU A 111 -11.95 -7.40 -5.69
C GLU A 111 -11.27 -6.22 -5.02
N LEU A 112 -10.60 -5.38 -5.80
CA LEU A 112 -10.04 -4.12 -5.33
C LEU A 112 -11.10 -3.05 -5.33
N GLN A 113 -11.24 -2.35 -4.20
CA GLN A 113 -12.22 -1.29 -4.02
C GLN A 113 -11.58 -0.09 -3.36
N VAL A 114 -11.91 1.10 -3.86
CA VAL A 114 -11.58 2.37 -3.21
C VAL A 114 -12.79 2.78 -2.37
N ARG A 115 -12.67 2.70 -1.04
CA ARG A 115 -13.71 3.14 -0.11
C ARG A 115 -13.43 4.53 0.41
N ARG A 116 -14.48 5.27 0.75
CA ARG A 116 -14.37 6.58 1.41
C ARG A 116 -14.79 6.47 2.86
N VAL A 117 -13.86 6.70 3.78
CA VAL A 117 -14.07 6.61 5.23
C VAL A 117 -13.58 7.92 5.86
N GLY A 118 -14.44 8.61 6.60
CA GLY A 118 -14.08 9.87 7.26
C GLY A 118 -13.58 10.97 6.31
N GLY A 119 -14.08 11.01 5.07
CA GLY A 119 -13.66 11.97 4.04
C GLY A 119 -12.37 11.59 3.27
N GLN A 120 -11.66 10.55 3.71
CA GLN A 120 -10.43 10.05 3.10
C GLN A 120 -10.71 8.79 2.28
N GLN A 121 -9.83 8.48 1.33
CA GLN A 121 -9.90 7.22 0.59
C GLN A 121 -9.04 6.14 1.26
N GLN A 122 -9.45 4.89 1.10
CA GLN A 122 -8.68 3.70 1.45
C GLN A 122 -8.82 2.68 0.32
N LEU A 123 -7.75 1.95 0.05
CA LEU A 123 -7.71 0.85 -0.93
C LEU A 123 -7.76 -0.48 -0.17
N GLU A 124 -8.74 -1.30 -0.52
CA GLU A 124 -8.97 -2.61 0.09
C GLU A 124 -9.07 -3.70 -0.98
N VAL A 125 -8.78 -4.93 -0.58
CA VAL A 125 -8.95 -6.13 -1.40
C VAL A 125 -9.89 -7.11 -0.71
N GLY A 126 -11.00 -7.44 -1.37
CA GLY A 126 -11.83 -8.58 -1.07
C GLY A 126 -11.27 -9.83 -1.76
N LEU A 127 -11.30 -10.97 -1.07
CA LEU A 127 -10.81 -12.24 -1.58
C LEU A 127 -11.88 -13.30 -1.37
N THR A 128 -12.42 -13.83 -2.47
CA THR A 128 -13.45 -14.87 -2.45
C THR A 128 -12.98 -16.08 -3.24
N LEU A 129 -13.03 -17.26 -2.62
CA LEU A 129 -12.65 -18.51 -3.28
C LEU A 129 -13.65 -18.82 -4.41
N LEU A 130 -13.14 -19.21 -5.57
CA LEU A 130 -13.98 -19.70 -6.67
C LEU A 130 -13.85 -21.22 -6.78
N GLN A 131 -14.99 -21.91 -6.79
CA GLN A 131 -15.07 -23.34 -7.12
C GLN A 131 -16.02 -23.50 -8.30
N ASN A 132 -15.52 -24.00 -9.43
CA ASN A 132 -16.30 -24.18 -10.67
C ASN A 132 -17.04 -22.91 -11.16
N GLY A 133 -16.45 -21.73 -10.93
CA GLY A 133 -17.06 -20.43 -11.28
C GLY A 133 -18.06 -19.90 -10.25
N GLU A 134 -18.34 -20.65 -9.19
CA GLU A 134 -19.19 -20.23 -8.08
C GLU A 134 -18.35 -19.60 -6.96
N ALA A 135 -18.82 -18.45 -6.46
CA ALA A 135 -18.22 -17.77 -5.32
C ALA A 135 -18.57 -18.51 -4.03
N ILE A 136 -17.55 -19.10 -3.40
CA ILE A 136 -17.71 -19.78 -2.12
C ILE A 136 -17.49 -18.76 -1.01
N GLU A 137 -18.58 -18.31 -0.42
CA GLU A 137 -18.54 -17.43 0.74
C GLU A 137 -18.05 -18.19 1.98
N GLU A 138 -17.17 -17.55 2.75
CA GLU A 138 -16.75 -18.06 4.05
C GLU A 138 -17.83 -17.73 5.10
N ALA A 139 -18.00 -18.61 6.08
CA ALA A 139 -18.89 -18.39 7.23
C ALA A 139 -18.04 -18.40 8.52
N PRO A 140 -17.80 -17.23 9.17
CA PRO A 140 -18.26 -15.90 8.79
C PRO A 140 -17.54 -15.34 7.54
N PRO A 141 -18.12 -14.34 6.85
CA PRO A 141 -17.50 -13.72 5.67
C PRO A 141 -16.10 -13.18 5.99
N ARG A 142 -15.15 -13.45 5.09
CA ARG A 142 -13.80 -12.88 5.21
C ARG A 142 -13.88 -11.36 5.01
N PRO A 143 -13.46 -10.54 5.98
CA PRO A 143 -13.45 -9.10 5.81
C PRO A 143 -12.42 -8.70 4.75
N PRO A 144 -12.67 -7.65 3.95
CA PRO A 144 -11.68 -7.10 3.04
C PRO A 144 -10.41 -6.67 3.77
N GLU A 145 -9.25 -6.94 3.17
CA GLU A 145 -7.96 -6.55 3.71
C GLU A 145 -7.59 -5.13 3.25
N MET A 146 -7.20 -4.28 4.20
CA MET A 146 -6.80 -2.90 3.92
C MET A 146 -5.36 -2.84 3.42
N LEU A 147 -5.20 -2.57 2.12
CA LEU A 147 -3.89 -2.42 1.49
C LEU A 147 -3.25 -1.09 1.89
N ALA A 148 -4.00 0.00 1.76
CA ALA A 148 -3.53 1.34 2.09
C ALA A 148 -4.66 2.25 2.56
N ASP A 149 -4.37 3.12 3.51
CA ASP A 149 -5.29 4.07 4.14
C ASP A 149 -4.77 5.51 4.02
N GLN A 150 -5.58 6.48 4.48
CA GLN A 150 -5.23 7.90 4.46
C GLN A 150 -4.82 8.38 3.07
N LEU A 151 -5.61 7.99 2.06
CA LEU A 151 -5.36 8.32 0.66
C LEU A 151 -6.18 9.54 0.26
N ARG A 152 -5.58 10.39 -0.57
CA ARG A 152 -6.25 11.49 -1.25
C ARG A 152 -6.97 10.97 -2.49
N GLU A 153 -6.28 10.13 -3.26
CA GLU A 153 -6.77 9.62 -4.53
C GLU A 153 -6.20 8.23 -4.84
N VAL A 154 -7.03 7.37 -5.39
CA VAL A 154 -6.66 6.13 -6.07
C VAL A 154 -7.35 6.09 -7.41
N ARG A 155 -6.61 5.78 -8.48
CA ARG A 155 -7.13 5.72 -9.84
C ARG A 155 -6.66 4.45 -10.54
N PHE A 156 -7.60 3.73 -11.13
CA PHE A 156 -7.32 2.61 -12.02
C PHE A 156 -7.51 3.04 -13.47
N ARG A 157 -6.58 2.62 -14.33
CA ARG A 157 -6.69 2.79 -15.78
C ARG A 157 -6.27 1.53 -16.50
N TYR A 158 -6.81 1.32 -17.69
CA TYR A 158 -6.74 0.07 -18.42
C TYR A 158 -6.24 0.31 -19.84
N ARG A 159 -5.47 -0.63 -20.38
CA ARG A 159 -5.04 -0.57 -21.77
C ARG A 159 -5.05 -1.98 -22.35
N GLY A 160 -5.56 -2.13 -23.56
CA GLY A 160 -5.56 -3.40 -24.27
C GLY A 160 -5.39 -3.20 -25.76
N THR A 161 -5.91 -4.13 -26.55
CA THR A 161 -5.90 -4.07 -28.02
C THR A 161 -7.29 -3.80 -28.56
N ASP A 162 -7.43 -2.86 -29.50
CA ASP A 162 -8.67 -2.68 -30.25
C ASP A 162 -8.90 -3.93 -31.12
N PRO A 163 -10.04 -4.63 -30.97
CA PRO A 163 -10.33 -5.85 -31.73
C PRO A 163 -10.42 -5.64 -33.25
N ARG A 164 -10.71 -4.42 -33.71
CA ARG A 164 -10.90 -4.10 -35.14
C ARG A 164 -9.57 -3.78 -35.81
N THR A 165 -8.67 -3.09 -35.12
CA THR A 165 -7.40 -2.62 -35.70
C THR A 165 -6.20 -3.45 -35.25
N GLY A 166 -6.32 -4.22 -34.17
CA GLY A 166 -5.24 -4.95 -33.53
C GLY A 166 -4.21 -4.07 -32.82
N GLN A 167 -4.40 -2.74 -32.81
CA GLN A 167 -3.48 -1.80 -32.19
C GLN A 167 -3.78 -1.61 -30.70
N LEU A 168 -2.78 -1.14 -29.94
CA LEU A 168 -2.98 -0.75 -28.55
C LEU A 168 -3.99 0.40 -28.46
N THR A 169 -4.96 0.27 -27.57
CA THR A 169 -5.86 1.35 -27.21
C THR A 169 -5.10 2.48 -26.52
N GLU A 170 -5.73 3.64 -26.36
CA GLU A 170 -5.32 4.59 -25.33
C GLU A 170 -5.56 4.03 -23.92
N TRP A 171 -5.12 4.76 -22.89
CA TRP A 171 -5.48 4.45 -21.51
C TRP A 171 -6.95 4.80 -21.27
N LEU A 172 -7.73 3.79 -20.92
CA LEU A 172 -9.16 3.88 -20.65
C LEU A 172 -9.41 3.93 -19.14
N ASP A 173 -10.40 4.69 -18.72
CA ASP A 173 -10.80 4.75 -17.29
C ASP A 173 -11.74 3.61 -16.89
N ARG A 174 -12.34 2.93 -17.88
CA ARG A 174 -13.17 1.75 -17.72
C ARG A 174 -12.78 0.69 -18.74
N TRP A 175 -12.83 -0.57 -18.34
CA TRP A 175 -12.67 -1.71 -19.22
C TRP A 175 -14.05 -2.34 -19.48
N GLU A 176 -14.58 -2.15 -20.68
CA GLU A 176 -15.96 -2.54 -21.02
C GLU A 176 -16.11 -4.01 -21.41
N ASP A 177 -15.09 -4.63 -22.00
CA ASP A 177 -15.17 -6.02 -22.47
C ASP A 177 -14.84 -6.99 -21.33
N THR A 178 -15.86 -7.45 -20.61
CA THR A 178 -15.70 -8.36 -19.47
C THR A 178 -15.19 -9.74 -19.86
N ARG A 179 -15.22 -10.08 -21.16
CA ARG A 179 -14.82 -11.38 -21.71
C ARG A 179 -13.32 -11.45 -22.00
N ARG A 180 -12.56 -10.38 -21.76
CA ARG A 180 -11.11 -10.34 -21.98
C ARG A 180 -10.41 -9.56 -20.87
N LEU A 181 -9.20 -9.96 -20.56
CA LEU A 181 -8.32 -9.17 -19.70
C LEU A 181 -7.77 -7.97 -20.48
N PRO A 182 -7.58 -6.80 -19.85
CA PRO A 182 -6.73 -5.76 -20.42
C PRO A 182 -5.28 -6.28 -20.51
N LEU A 183 -4.47 -5.68 -21.40
CA LEU A 183 -3.04 -6.01 -21.48
C LEU A 183 -2.24 -5.37 -20.35
N LEU A 184 -2.59 -4.12 -20.00
CA LEU A 184 -1.94 -3.36 -18.94
C LEU A 184 -2.99 -2.76 -18.01
N VAL A 185 -2.65 -2.73 -16.72
CA VAL A 185 -3.37 -1.97 -15.69
C VAL A 185 -2.40 -0.96 -15.09
N SER A 186 -2.83 0.30 -15.01
CA SER A 186 -2.17 1.35 -14.24
C SER A 186 -2.92 1.56 -12.92
N ILE A 187 -2.19 1.61 -11.82
CA ILE A 187 -2.70 1.97 -10.51
C ILE A 187 -1.89 3.15 -9.98
N GLU A 188 -2.57 4.27 -9.77
CA GLU A 188 -2.01 5.50 -9.23
C GLU A 188 -2.57 5.70 -7.81
N ILE A 189 -1.68 5.92 -6.84
CA ILE A 189 -2.03 6.08 -5.42
C ILE A 189 -1.36 7.36 -4.91
N VAL A 190 -2.19 8.30 -4.45
CA VAL A 190 -1.77 9.57 -3.87
C VAL A 190 -2.14 9.58 -2.39
N PRO A 191 -1.17 9.50 -1.46
CA PRO A 191 -1.45 9.58 -0.04
C PRO A 191 -1.87 11.01 0.36
N LEU A 192 -2.55 11.13 1.51
CA LEU A 192 -2.94 12.42 2.07
C LEU A 192 -1.70 13.26 2.43
N GLN A 193 -0.69 12.59 2.97
CA GLN A 193 0.60 13.16 3.38
C GLN A 193 1.75 12.41 2.70
N GLY A 194 2.78 13.15 2.28
CA GLY A 194 3.94 12.60 1.58
C GLY A 194 3.79 12.62 0.05
N PRO A 195 4.82 12.14 -0.68
CA PRO A 195 4.79 12.10 -2.13
C PRO A 195 3.81 11.02 -2.64
N ALA A 196 3.34 11.20 -3.88
CA ALA A 196 2.64 10.14 -4.59
C ALA A 196 3.49 8.88 -4.68
N TRP A 197 2.85 7.72 -4.61
CA TRP A 197 3.54 6.46 -4.86
C TRP A 197 4.03 6.43 -6.32
N PRO A 198 5.14 5.72 -6.62
CA PRO A 198 5.53 5.50 -8.00
C PRO A 198 4.37 4.90 -8.81
N PRO A 199 4.09 5.39 -10.03
CA PRO A 199 3.00 4.87 -10.84
C PRO A 199 3.24 3.38 -11.13
N MET A 200 2.28 2.53 -10.74
CA MET A 200 2.39 1.10 -10.94
C MET A 200 1.70 0.70 -12.24
N ILE A 201 2.47 0.21 -13.21
CA ILE A 201 1.94 -0.44 -14.42
C ILE A 201 2.23 -1.94 -14.33
N ALA A 202 1.17 -2.75 -14.39
CA ALA A 202 1.25 -4.21 -14.40
C ALA A 202 0.75 -4.76 -15.73
N ALA A 203 1.50 -5.67 -16.33
CA ALA A 203 1.05 -6.45 -17.48
C ALA A 203 0.27 -7.67 -16.99
N LEU A 204 -0.87 -7.95 -17.62
CA LEU A 204 -1.65 -9.16 -17.38
C LEU A 204 -1.29 -10.22 -18.44
N PRO A 205 -1.55 -11.50 -18.17
CA PRO A 205 -1.29 -12.55 -19.16
C PRO A 205 -2.00 -12.26 -20.48
N PRO A 206 -1.32 -12.48 -21.62
CA PRO A 206 -1.93 -12.27 -22.91
C PRO A 206 -3.15 -13.20 -23.05
N PRO A 207 -4.16 -12.80 -23.86
CA PRO A 207 -5.23 -13.71 -24.21
C PRO A 207 -4.61 -14.99 -24.79
N ARG A 208 -5.06 -16.16 -24.32
CA ARG A 208 -4.67 -17.42 -24.95
C ARG A 208 -5.19 -17.38 -26.39
N THR A 209 -4.29 -17.14 -27.33
CA THR A 209 -4.52 -17.50 -28.72
C THR A 209 -4.41 -19.01 -28.78
N ASP A 210 -5.56 -19.67 -28.80
CA ASP A 210 -5.62 -21.08 -29.18
C ASP A 210 -5.07 -21.15 -30.61
N ARG A 211 -3.84 -21.64 -30.76
CA ARG A 211 -3.36 -22.03 -32.09
C ARG A 211 -3.99 -23.39 -32.42
N PRO A 212 -4.54 -23.54 -33.64
CA PRO A 212 -5.10 -24.81 -34.09
C PRO A 212 -4.03 -25.91 -34.15
#